data_AF-A0A533VPC8-F1
#
_entry.id   AF-A0A533VPC8-F1
#
_cell.length_a   1.000
_cell.length_b   1.000
_cell.length_c   1.000
_cell.angle_alpha   90.00
_cell.angle_beta   90.00
_cell.angle_gamma   90.00
#
_symmetry.space_group_name_H-M   'P 1'
#
loop_
_entity.id
_entity.type
_entity.pdbx_description
1 polymer ?
#
loop_
_entity_poly.entity_id
_entity_poly.type
_entity_poly.pdbx_seq_one_letter_code
_entity_poly.pdbx_strand_id
1 'polypeptide(L)'
;MSETGSRQLLEVARVGCTDEYLDHLTYKRLADPRIAKNKRFSEILAGLSATEYRHYEFWRRYVPEFQVKASSLRVDLIVLLRVLFGLTFAVRYLDRH
;
A
#
# COMPACT_ATOMS: atom_id res chain seq x y z
N MET A 1 11.08 21.76 21.54
CA MET A 1 9.93 21.18 20.80
C MET A 1 8.74 21.23 21.74
N SER A 2 7.62 21.86 21.35
CA SER A 2 6.43 21.93 22.21
C SER A 2 5.82 20.53 22.37
N GLU A 3 5.19 20.28 23.53
CA GLU A 3 4.53 19.00 23.83
C GLU A 3 3.49 18.63 22.75
N THR A 4 2.80 19.64 22.22
CA THR A 4 1.83 19.53 21.10
C THR A 4 2.48 19.05 19.81
N GLY A 5 3.66 19.59 19.44
CA GLY A 5 4.36 19.21 18.21
C GLY A 5 4.87 17.76 18.24
N SER A 6 5.28 17.28 19.42
CA SER A 6 5.66 15.88 19.61
C SER A 6 4.46 14.93 19.42
N ARG A 7 3.30 15.27 19.99
CA ARG A 7 2.08 14.46 19.84
C ARG A 7 1.58 14.38 18.40
N GLN A 8 1.59 15.50 17.68
CA GLN A 8 1.19 15.54 16.26
C GLN A 8 2.12 14.67 15.39
N LEU A 9 3.44 14.74 15.62
CA LEU A 9 4.38 13.90 14.90
C LEU A 9 4.13 12.40 15.13
N LEU A 10 3.84 12.01 16.37
CA LEU A 10 3.53 10.62 16.70
C LEU A 10 2.22 10.15 16.04
N GLU A 11 1.22 11.02 15.93
CA GLU A 11 -0.03 10.72 15.24
C GLU A 11 0.20 10.52 13.74
N VAL A 12 0.90 11.45 13.09
CA VAL A 12 1.26 11.34 11.67
C VAL A 12 2.09 10.08 11.42
N ALA A 13 3.03 9.75 12.31
CA ALA A 13 3.83 8.54 12.17
C ALA A 13 3.00 7.25 12.30
N ARG A 14 1.96 7.21 13.14
CA ARG A 14 1.06 6.05 13.23
C ARG A 14 0.20 5.88 11.98
N VAL A 15 -0.31 7.01 11.44
CA VAL A 15 -1.06 7.02 10.18
C VAL A 15 -0.17 6.55 9.04
N GLY A 16 1.01 7.17 8.88
CA GLY A 16 2.00 6.78 7.88
C GLY A 16 2.43 5.32 7.99
N CYS A 17 2.70 4.80 9.20
CA CYS A 17 2.96 3.37 9.39
C CYS A 17 1.82 2.49 8.85
N THR A 18 0.58 2.87 9.15
CA THR A 18 -0.60 2.07 8.77
C THR A 18 -0.79 2.06 7.26
N ASP A 19 -0.75 3.23 6.64
CA ASP A 19 -1.03 3.40 5.21
C ASP A 19 0.05 2.72 4.36
N GLU A 20 1.32 3.01 4.63
CA GLU A 20 2.46 2.47 3.88
C GLU A 20 2.55 0.94 4.00
N TYR A 21 2.23 0.39 5.18
CA TYR A 21 2.21 -1.07 5.36
C TYR A 21 1.02 -1.73 4.64
N LEU A 22 -0.15 -1.10 4.61
CA LEU A 22 -1.29 -1.60 3.85
C LEU A 22 -1.04 -1.55 2.33
N ASP A 23 -0.40 -0.50 1.84
CA ASP A 23 -0.04 -0.38 0.43
C ASP A 23 1.06 -1.38 0.05
N HIS A 24 2.06 -1.60 0.91
CA HIS A 24 3.03 -2.69 0.75
C HIS A 24 2.32 -4.04 0.54
N LEU A 25 1.39 -4.41 1.45
CA LEU A 25 0.68 -5.68 1.36
C LEU A 25 -0.20 -5.77 0.11
N THR A 26 -0.83 -4.65 -0.27
CA THR A 26 -1.67 -4.56 -1.47
C THR A 26 -0.86 -4.80 -2.73
N TYR A 27 0.23 -4.07 -2.93
CA TYR A 27 1.09 -4.24 -4.10
C TYR A 27 1.79 -5.60 -4.12
N LYS A 28 2.20 -6.10 -2.96
CA LYS A 28 2.79 -7.44 -2.84
C LYS A 28 1.81 -8.53 -3.30
N ARG A 29 0.54 -8.41 -2.93
CA ARG A 29 -0.50 -9.36 -3.35
C ARG A 29 -0.83 -9.20 -4.84
N LEU A 30 -0.92 -7.97 -5.35
CA LEU A 30 -1.15 -7.73 -6.78
C LEU A 30 0.01 -8.24 -7.65
N ALA A 31 1.24 -8.22 -7.13
CA ALA A 31 2.43 -8.72 -7.82
C ALA A 31 2.45 -10.26 -7.96
N ASP A 32 1.58 -10.99 -7.24
CA ASP A 32 1.46 -12.45 -7.37
C ASP A 32 1.20 -12.81 -8.85
N PRO A 33 2.02 -13.68 -9.47
CA PRO A 33 1.82 -14.12 -10.86
C PRO A 33 0.44 -14.73 -11.15
N ARG A 34 -0.27 -15.22 -10.12
CA ARG A 34 -1.66 -15.70 -10.23
C ARG A 34 -2.65 -14.56 -10.50
N ILE A 35 -2.33 -13.34 -10.07
CA ILE A 35 -3.12 -12.12 -10.26
C ILE A 35 -2.56 -11.31 -11.44
N ALA A 36 -1.28 -10.93 -11.39
CA ALA A 36 -0.59 -10.21 -12.45
C ALA A 36 -0.03 -11.17 -13.51
N LYS A 37 -0.83 -11.47 -14.54
CA LYS A 37 -0.44 -12.36 -15.65
C LYS A 37 0.72 -11.83 -16.51
N ASN A 38 1.00 -10.52 -16.45
CA ASN A 38 2.09 -9.89 -17.19
C ASN A 38 3.32 -9.73 -16.27
N LYS A 39 4.43 -10.37 -16.64
CA LYS A 39 5.69 -10.35 -15.89
C LYS A 39 6.21 -8.94 -15.62
N ARG A 40 6.20 -8.05 -16.63
CA ARG A 40 6.66 -6.66 -16.47
C ARG A 40 5.79 -5.90 -15.46
N PHE A 41 4.49 -6.16 -15.47
CA PHE A 41 3.55 -5.54 -14.52
C PHE A 41 3.75 -6.07 -13.10
N SER A 42 3.96 -7.37 -12.93
CA SER A 42 4.32 -7.98 -11.64
C SER A 42 5.61 -7.38 -11.06
N GLU A 43 6.65 -7.17 -11.89
CA GLU A 43 7.92 -6.56 -11.47
C GLU A 43 7.74 -5.11 -10.99
N ILE A 44 6.92 -4.31 -11.69
CA ILE A 44 6.59 -2.94 -11.28
C ILE A 44 5.88 -2.95 -9.91
N LEU A 45 4.88 -3.81 -9.74
CA LEU A 45 4.13 -3.92 -8.49
C LEU A 45 5.02 -4.40 -7.33
N ALA A 46 5.94 -5.32 -7.58
CA ALA A 46 6.92 -5.74 -6.60
C ALA A 46 7.85 -4.58 -6.18
N GLY A 47 8.28 -3.76 -7.13
CA GLY A 47 9.06 -2.54 -6.87
C GLY A 47 8.31 -1.49 -6.04
N LEU A 48 7.02 -1.28 -6.33
CA LEU A 48 6.16 -0.41 -5.53
C LEU A 48 6.01 -0.95 -4.10
N SER A 49 5.67 -2.23 -3.95
CA SER A 49 5.61 -2.92 -2.66
C SER A 49 6.89 -2.73 -1.83
N ALA A 50 8.07 -2.88 -2.46
CA ALA A 50 9.34 -2.71 -1.77
C ALA A 50 9.59 -1.25 -1.34
N THR A 51 9.01 -0.28 -2.05
CA THR A 51 9.13 1.15 -1.75
C THR A 51 8.28 1.53 -0.55
N GLU A 52 7.00 1.14 -0.53
CA GLU A 52 6.12 1.44 0.62
C GLU A 52 6.60 0.74 1.89
N TYR A 53 7.24 -0.43 1.77
CA TYR A 53 7.86 -1.06 2.93
C TYR A 53 8.98 -0.21 3.55
N ARG A 54 9.80 0.46 2.72
CA ARG A 54 10.83 1.38 3.23
C ARG A 54 10.22 2.62 3.87
N HIS A 55 9.10 3.13 3.35
CA HIS A 55 8.36 4.23 3.98
C HIS A 55 7.77 3.80 5.33
N TYR A 56 7.20 2.60 5.42
CA TYR A 56 6.77 2.02 6.70
C TYR A 56 7.94 1.93 7.69
N GLU A 57 9.10 1.43 7.27
CA GLU A 57 10.29 1.37 8.14
C GLU A 57 10.76 2.75 8.60
N PHE A 58 10.63 3.77 7.74
CA PHE A 58 10.91 5.16 8.10
C PHE A 58 9.97 5.64 9.23
N TRP A 59 8.66 5.47 9.07
CA TRP A 59 7.68 5.90 10.09
C TRP A 59 7.79 5.10 11.39
N ARG A 60 8.10 3.80 11.30
CA ARG A 60 8.25 2.91 12.45
C ARG A 60 9.36 3.35 13.41
N ARG A 61 10.37 4.07 12.93
CA ARG A 61 11.44 4.63 13.80
C ARG A 61 10.91 5.62 14.84
N TYR A 62 9.80 6.30 14.54
CA TYR A 62 9.17 7.27 15.44
C TYR A 62 8.18 6.61 16.41
N VAL A 63 7.66 5.42 16.08
CA VAL A 63 6.66 4.68 16.86
C VAL A 63 6.99 3.18 16.95
N PRO A 64 8.11 2.79 17.59
CA PRO A 64 8.61 1.41 17.54
C PRO A 64 7.67 0.37 18.17
N GLU A 65 6.87 0.78 19.15
CA GLU A 65 5.88 -0.08 19.82
C GLU A 65 4.56 -0.21 19.05
N PHE A 66 4.34 0.63 18.02
CA PHE A 66 3.11 0.60 17.24
C PHE A 66 3.14 -0.55 16.24
N GLN A 67 2.17 -1.46 16.37
CA GLN A 67 1.96 -2.57 15.45
C GLN A 67 0.76 -2.30 14.57
N VAL A 68 0.99 -2.32 13.25
CA VAL A 68 -0.09 -2.17 12.27
C VAL A 68 -0.93 -3.45 12.26
N LYS A 69 -2.20 -3.33 12.65
CA LYS A 69 -3.17 -4.42 12.51
C LYS A 69 -3.71 -4.43 11.07
N ALA A 70 -2.98 -5.05 10.17
CA ALA A 70 -3.46 -5.28 8.81
C ALA A 70 -4.47 -6.44 8.79
N SER A 71 -5.77 -6.13 8.67
CA SER A 71 -6.79 -7.15 8.43
C SER A 71 -6.72 -7.64 6.99
N SER A 72 -6.48 -8.93 6.77
CA SER A 72 -6.39 -9.54 5.42
C SER A 72 -7.63 -9.26 4.57
N LEU A 73 -8.82 -9.17 5.17
CA LEU A 73 -10.08 -8.85 4.49
C LEU A 73 -10.09 -7.48 3.82
N ARG A 74 -9.46 -6.47 4.44
CA ARG A 74 -9.41 -5.10 3.87
C ARG A 74 -8.46 -5.06 2.68
N VAL A 75 -7.31 -5.73 2.78
CA VAL A 75 -6.36 -5.87 1.66
C VAL A 75 -7.02 -6.63 0.51
N ASP A 76 -7.75 -7.70 0.81
CA ASP A 76 -8.43 -8.52 -0.21
C ASP A 76 -9.56 -7.76 -0.90
N LEU A 77 -10.29 -6.92 -0.17
CA LEU A 77 -11.30 -6.02 -0.73
C LEU A 77 -10.66 -4.96 -1.65
N ILE A 78 -9.56 -4.33 -1.24
CA ILE A 78 -8.84 -3.34 -2.06
C ILE A 78 -8.30 -3.98 -3.34
N VAL A 79 -7.73 -5.19 -3.23
CA VAL A 79 -7.28 -5.98 -4.38
C VAL A 79 -8.45 -6.34 -5.29
N LEU A 80 -9.56 -6.82 -4.74
CA LEU A 80 -10.77 -7.14 -5.49
C LEU A 80 -11.29 -5.92 -6.25
N LEU A 81 -11.38 -4.75 -5.60
CA LEU A 81 -11.81 -3.51 -6.24
C LEU A 81 -10.82 -3.05 -7.33
N ARG A 82 -9.50 -3.12 -7.09
CA ARG A 82 -8.49 -2.79 -8.11
C ARG A 82 -8.51 -3.74 -9.30
N VAL A 83 -8.83 -5.03 -9.11
CA VAL A 83 -9.00 -5.99 -10.22
C VAL A 83 -10.30 -5.74 -10.97
N LEU A 84 -11.42 -5.50 -10.27
CA LEU A 84 -12.74 -5.28 -10.88
C LEU A 84 -12.85 -3.94 -11.62
N PHE A 85 -12.21 -2.89 -11.09
CA PHE A 85 -12.27 -1.54 -11.65
C PHE A 85 -11.01 -1.13 -12.41
N GLY A 86 -9.83 -1.69 -12.12
CA GLY A 86 -8.56 -1.20 -12.68
C GLY A 86 -8.18 -1.71 -14.07
N LEU A 87 -8.58 -2.92 -14.47
CA LEU A 87 -8.24 -3.45 -15.80
C LEU A 87 -9.31 -3.12 -16.86
N THR A 88 -10.57 -3.20 -16.49
CA THR A 88 -11.73 -3.00 -17.37
C THR A 88 -12.07 -1.52 -17.57
N PHE A 89 -11.87 -0.68 -16.55
CA PHE A 89 -12.15 0.76 -16.67
C PHE A 89 -11.03 1.49 -17.42
N ALA A 90 -9.77 1.17 -17.15
CA ALA A 90 -8.64 1.80 -17.82
C ALA A 90 -8.63 1.53 -19.34
N VAL A 91 -8.87 0.29 -19.77
CA VAL A 91 -8.90 -0.08 -21.20
C VAL A 91 -10.11 0.54 -21.91
N ARG A 92 -11.31 0.51 -21.31
CA ARG A 92 -12.51 1.11 -21.94
C ARG A 92 -12.50 2.64 -21.96
N TYR A 93 -11.75 3.28 -21.07
CA TYR A 93 -11.56 4.73 -21.07
C TYR A 93 -10.50 5.17 -22.09
N LEU A 94 -9.44 4.36 -22.27
CA LEU A 94 -8.41 4.60 -23.30
C LEU A 94 -8.90 4.34 -24.72
N ASP A 95 -9.83 3.39 -24.94
CA ASP A 95 -10.40 3.12 -26.28
C ASP A 95 -11.45 4.16 -26.74
N ARG A 96 -11.77 5.18 -25.92
CA ARG A 96 -12.80 6.20 -26.23
C ARG A 96 -12.26 7.61 -26.49
N HIS A 97 -10.95 7.78 -26.63
CA HIS A 97 -10.34 9.04 -27.05
C HIS A 97 -9.32 8.84 -28.17
#